data_AF-A0A2N3HQ62-F1
#
_entry.id   AF-A0A2N3HQ62-F1
#
_cell.length_a   1.000
_cell.length_b   1.000
_cell.length_c   1.000
_cell.angle_alpha   90.00
_cell.angle_beta   90.00
_cell.angle_gamma   90.00
#
_symmetry.space_group_name_H-M   'P 1'
#
loop_
_entity.id
_entity.type
_entity.pdbx_description
1 polymer ?
#
loop_
_entity_poly.entity_id
_entity_poly.type
_entity_poly.pdbx_seq_one_letter_code
_entity_poly.pdbx_strand_id
1 'polypeptide(L)' 'KNRQFWQQNNKPIELWSSKVISQKLDYIHNNPVEAGFVEEAHHWKYSSAINYAGEVGQVPVEIL' A
#
# COMPACT_ATOMS: atom_id res chain seq x y z
N LYS A 1 -6.78 -32.47 3.66
CA LYS A 1 -5.40 -32.12 3.24
C LYS A 1 -5.50 -31.53 1.84
N ASN A 2 -4.87 -30.39 1.53
CA ASN A 2 -5.11 -29.48 0.37
C ASN A 2 -5.98 -28.24 0.65
N ARG A 3 -5.86 -27.64 1.84
CA ARG A 3 -6.41 -26.30 2.11
C ARG A 3 -5.23 -25.34 2.29
N GLN A 4 -4.88 -24.64 1.22
CA GLN A 4 -3.86 -23.60 1.24
C GLN A 4 -4.52 -22.27 0.88
N PHE A 5 -4.49 -21.33 1.83
CA PHE A 5 -5.00 -19.98 1.63
C PHE A 5 -3.94 -19.07 0.97
N TRP A 6 -2.68 -19.19 1.41
CA TRP A 6 -1.57 -18.35 0.92
C TRP A 6 -0.93 -18.89 -0.34
N GLN A 7 -0.60 -18.00 -1.28
CA GLN A 7 0.25 -18.34 -2.42
C GLN A 7 1.70 -18.59 -1.97
N GLN A 8 2.44 -19.41 -2.73
CA GLN A 8 3.82 -19.82 -2.37
C GLN A 8 4.88 -18.74 -2.67
N ASN A 9 4.58 -17.78 -3.54
CA ASN A 9 5.51 -16.74 -3.97
C ASN A 9 5.09 -15.36 -3.43
N ASN A 10 6.02 -14.67 -2.79
CA ASN A 10 5.79 -13.34 -2.20
C ASN A 10 6.49 -12.19 -2.96
N LYS A 11 7.21 -12.50 -4.04
CA LYS A 11 7.91 -11.53 -4.94
C LYS A 11 8.60 -10.39 -4.18
N PRO A 12 9.65 -10.67 -3.37
CA PRO A 12 10.37 -9.63 -2.64
C PRO A 12 11.10 -8.72 -3.64
N ILE A 13 11.06 -7.41 -3.39
CA ILE A 13 11.80 -6.41 -4.16
C ILE A 13 12.56 -5.55 -3.15
N GLU A 14 13.88 -5.49 -3.33
CA GLU A 14 14.74 -4.63 -2.51
C GLU A 14 14.43 -3.15 -2.77
N LEU A 15 14.59 -2.30 -1.75
CA LEU A 15 14.44 -0.86 -1.88
C LEU A 15 15.81 -0.21 -1.69
N TRP A 16 16.47 0.18 -2.78
CA TRP A 16 17.87 0.63 -2.77
C TRP A 16 18.05 2.14 -2.98
N SER A 17 16.97 2.89 -3.22
CA SER A 17 17.04 4.35 -3.40
C SER A 17 15.71 5.01 -3.07
N SER A 18 15.75 6.29 -2.69
CA SER A 18 14.55 7.10 -2.45
C SER A 18 13.58 7.07 -3.64
N LYS A 19 14.11 7.12 -4.88
CA LYS A 19 13.30 7.02 -6.10
C LYS A 19 12.50 5.71 -6.17
N VAL A 20 13.14 4.59 -5.80
CA VAL A 20 12.49 3.26 -5.83
C VAL A 20 11.50 3.13 -4.68
N ILE A 21 11.82 3.68 -3.51
CA ILE A 21 10.89 3.74 -2.37
C ILE A 21 9.63 4.51 -2.76
N SER A 22 9.76 5.74 -3.29
CA SER A 22 8.62 6.54 -3.73
C SER A 22 7.79 5.82 -4.79
N GLN A 23 8.44 5.20 -5.77
CA GLN A 23 7.73 4.42 -6.80
C GLN A 23 6.88 3.29 -6.19
N LYS A 24 7.41 2.57 -5.19
CA LYS A 24 6.66 1.48 -4.54
C LYS A 24 5.57 2.00 -3.61
N LEU A 25 5.80 3.14 -2.95
CA LEU A 25 4.78 3.82 -2.17
C LEU A 25 3.59 4.19 -3.05
N ASP A 26 3.84 4.85 -4.19
CA ASP A 26 2.81 5.24 -5.15
C ASP A 26 2.04 4.03 -5.68
N TYR A 27 2.75 2.93 -6.00
CA TYR A 27 2.11 1.69 -6.43
C TYR A 27 1.17 1.12 -5.36
N ILE A 28 1.61 1.05 -4.10
CA ILE A 28 0.82 0.49 -3.00
C ILE A 28 -0.42 1.36 -2.72
N HIS A 29 -0.26 2.69 -2.73
CA HIS A 29 -1.37 3.62 -2.48
C HIS A 29 -2.39 3.62 -3.62
N ASN A 30 -1.96 3.49 -4.88
CA ASN A 30 -2.87 3.46 -6.02
C ASN A 30 -3.47 2.08 -6.32
N ASN A 31 -2.94 0.99 -5.76
CA ASN A 31 -3.46 -0.36 -6.01
C ASN A 31 -4.98 -0.51 -5.78
N PRO A 32 -5.60 0.08 -4.73
CA PRO A 32 -7.06 0.06 -4.56
C PRO A 32 -7.83 0.84 -5.64
N VAL A 33 -7.22 1.87 -6.22
CA VAL A 33 -7.80 2.68 -7.31
C VAL A 33 -7.76 1.89 -8.62
N GLU A 34 -6.60 1.34 -8.97
CA GLU A 34 -6.42 0.49 -10.16
C GLU A 34 -7.30 -0.77 -10.11
N ALA A 35 -7.53 -1.31 -8.92
CA ALA A 35 -8.45 -2.43 -8.71
C ALA A 35 -9.95 -2.03 -8.80
N GLY A 36 -10.26 -0.73 -8.89
CA GLY A 36 -11.62 -0.21 -8.98
C GLY A 36 -12.41 -0.22 -7.67
N PHE A 37 -11.73 -0.31 -6.51
CA PHE A 37 -12.41 -0.34 -5.22
C PHE A 37 -12.76 1.05 -4.68
N VAL A 38 -11.95 2.06 -5.01
CA VAL A 38 -12.12 3.45 -4.59
C VAL A 38 -11.71 4.39 -5.72
N GLU A 39 -12.29 5.59 -5.77
CA GLU A 39 -11.93 6.60 -6.77
C GLU A 39 -10.62 7.33 -6.44
N GLU A 40 -10.25 7.40 -5.15
CA GLU A 40 -9.03 8.07 -4.69
C GLU A 40 -8.30 7.20 -3.65
N ALA A 41 -6.98 7.23 -3.69
CA ALA A 41 -6.12 6.36 -2.87
C ALA A 41 -6.39 6.47 -1.36
N HIS A 42 -6.59 7.70 -0.85
CA HIS A 42 -6.79 7.95 0.57
C HIS A 42 -8.18 7.52 1.09
N HIS A 43 -9.13 7.22 0.21
CA HIS A 43 -10.42 6.63 0.60
C HIS A 43 -10.28 5.15 1.02
N TRP A 44 -9.16 4.49 0.72
CA TRP A 44 -8.94 3.11 1.13
C TRP A 44 -8.61 3.02 2.63
N LYS A 45 -9.61 2.64 3.42
CA LYS A 45 -9.54 2.53 4.89
C LYS A 45 -8.36 1.69 5.41
N TYR A 46 -7.93 0.68 4.64
CA TYR A 46 -6.88 -0.26 5.05
C TYR A 46 -5.52 0.06 4.41
N SER A 47 -5.23 1.35 4.18
CA SER A 47 -3.95 1.86 3.68
C SER A 47 -3.51 3.07 4.51
N SER A 48 -2.20 3.35 4.51
CA SER A 48 -1.62 4.56 5.04
C SER A 48 -1.76 5.77 4.12
N ALA A 49 -2.37 5.62 2.92
CA ALA A 49 -2.55 6.70 1.96
C ALA A 49 -3.22 7.95 2.58
N ILE A 50 -4.17 7.75 3.51
CA ILE A 50 -4.81 8.83 4.28
C ILE A 50 -3.82 9.63 5.15
N ASN A 51 -2.81 8.97 5.71
CA ASN A 51 -1.75 9.65 6.47
C ASN A 51 -0.90 10.54 5.57
N TYR A 52 -0.60 10.08 4.35
CA TYR A 52 0.13 10.88 3.35
C TYR A 52 -0.73 12.02 2.76
N ALA A 53 -2.06 11.93 2.88
CA ALA A 53 -2.98 13.01 2.55
C ALA A 53 -3.13 14.06 3.68
N GLY A 54 -2.42 13.90 4.81
CA GLY A 54 -2.45 14.84 5.94
C GLY A 54 -3.53 14.55 6.98
N GLU A 55 -4.24 13.43 6.88
CA GLU A 55 -5.25 12.98 7.83
C GLU A 55 -4.77 11.84 8.73
N VAL A 56 -5.54 11.47 9.74
CA VAL A 56 -5.19 10.38 10.66
C VAL A 56 -5.91 9.11 10.23
N GLY A 57 -5.14 8.13 9.75
CA GLY A 57 -5.63 6.79 9.46
C GLY A 57 -6.03 5.99 10.70
N GLN A 58 -6.44 4.74 10.50
CA GLN A 58 -6.87 3.84 11.59
C GLN A 58 -5.78 3.61 12.66
N VAL A 59 -4.52 3.78 12.28
CA VAL A 59 -3.35 3.65 13.14
C VAL A 59 -2.46 4.88 12.90
N PRO A 60 -1.85 5.47 13.95
CA PRO A 60 -0.88 6.54 13.78
C PRO A 60 0.32 6.04 12.97
N VAL A 61 0.74 6.86 12.00
CA VAL A 61 1.91 6.60 11.17
C VAL A 61 2.83 7.81 11.26
N GLU A 62 4.12 7.55 11.48
CA GLU A 62 5.16 8.57 11.39
C GLU A 62 5.72 8.56 9.96
N ILE A 63 5.66 9.72 9.31
CA ILE A 63 6.28 9.95 8.00
C ILE A 63 7.64 10.61 8.29
N LEU A 64 8.72 9.89 7.95
CA LEU A 64 10.11 10.31 8.17
C LEU A 64 10.63 11.24 7.07
#